data_AF-A0A970JUY3-F1
#
_entry.id   AF-A0A970JUY3-F1
#
_cell.length_a   1.000
_cell.length_b   1.000
_cell.length_c   1.000
_cell.angle_alpha   90.00
_cell.angle_beta   90.00
_cell.angle_gamma   90.00
#
_symmetry.space_group_name_H-M   'P 1'
#
loop_
_entity.id
_entity.type
_entity.pdbx_description
1 polymer ?
#
loop_
_entity_poly.entity_id
_entity_poly.type
_entity_poly.pdbx_seq_one_letter_code
_entity_poly.pdbx_strand_id
1 'polypeptide(L)'
;MKTRFRTILSVLLLIMALFTCQACQAQEGLPSVLSEMVSSVERRISEVQEQLMAASGEVEAVMKLMSTDASKMTGKWRELVERSYSSPEVVELAELLPALDRAIERVRFGAVQAGNIGPDVAQDVYDEAEELLRFSREIQDAGRVIGWMLQINRHIASIQHDIASAPVRMAAYVDEMKGVGEKLTEMFKVVPSSMIGLSESELASLKGRVLEYAKESIQLAAVSRNAQESLLYMVEAIRLDTAEQLDEEYKIVEKIVESWRNSGERYPLIAREITEGVARWAPLPKARLDLYKKSRADYMDAYAAFFREEIFKGIPHFEGIRFVGLSAVADEARITMLSLLMALEGQEQDMARRKKALKDDAHLTALEREQIRRYDEKYGPEVYRRLKRAADTAAGGKEQIDALKRYLEDPRVQNDDPPAWRQEAKSTLEKLERRQHPEQIEADYALSDFIVERVEAVKTIRMMMEDHAKRKRSLGLEPALTFEPF
;
A
#
# COMPACT_ATOMS: atom_id res chain seq x y z
N MET A 1 -52.50 -24.81 -48.83
CA MET A 1 -53.47 -25.20 -49.89
C MET A 1 -54.55 -26.19 -49.42
N LYS A 2 -54.35 -27.00 -48.37
CA LYS A 2 -55.38 -27.92 -47.83
C LYS A 2 -56.50 -27.26 -47.00
N THR A 3 -56.32 -26.04 -46.50
CA THR A 3 -57.28 -25.34 -45.64
C THR A 3 -58.41 -24.62 -46.39
N ARG A 4 -58.18 -24.12 -47.61
CA ARG A 4 -59.23 -23.47 -48.42
C ARG A 4 -60.19 -24.47 -49.09
N PHE A 5 -59.81 -25.75 -49.18
CA PHE A 5 -60.65 -26.79 -49.76
C PHE A 5 -61.70 -27.31 -48.76
N ARG A 6 -61.39 -27.28 -47.45
CA ARG A 6 -62.32 -27.69 -46.38
C ARG A 6 -63.50 -26.73 -46.22
N THR A 7 -63.28 -25.41 -46.28
CA THR A 7 -64.35 -24.41 -46.13
C THR A 7 -65.36 -24.44 -47.28
N ILE A 8 -64.91 -24.75 -48.51
CA ILE A 8 -65.79 -24.87 -49.69
C ILE A 8 -66.57 -26.20 -49.66
N LEU A 9 -65.96 -27.29 -49.17
CA LEU A 9 -66.62 -28.58 -49.02
C LEU A 9 -67.72 -28.55 -47.94
N SER A 10 -67.49 -27.83 -46.83
CA SER A 10 -68.48 -27.66 -45.73
C SER A 10 -69.71 -26.88 -46.18
N VAL A 11 -69.54 -25.85 -47.02
CA VAL A 11 -70.66 -25.05 -47.54
C VAL A 11 -71.45 -25.82 -48.62
N LEU A 12 -70.77 -26.64 -49.44
CA LEU A 12 -71.42 -27.50 -50.43
C LEU A 12 -72.21 -28.65 -49.79
N LEU A 13 -71.73 -29.21 -48.68
CA LEU A 13 -72.44 -30.22 -47.89
C LEU A 13 -73.68 -29.63 -47.19
N LEU A 14 -73.62 -28.37 -46.75
CA LEU A 14 -74.75 -27.67 -46.13
C LEU A 14 -75.88 -27.37 -47.15
N ILE A 15 -75.52 -27.04 -48.39
CA ILE A 15 -76.50 -26.75 -49.46
C ILE A 15 -77.14 -28.05 -49.99
N MET A 16 -76.40 -29.16 -50.04
CA MET A 16 -76.97 -30.47 -50.42
C MET A 16 -77.90 -31.05 -49.36
N ALA A 17 -77.67 -30.76 -48.08
CA ALA A 17 -78.57 -31.16 -46.98
C ALA A 17 -79.91 -30.41 -46.97
N LEU A 18 -80.01 -29.25 -47.62
CA LEU A 18 -81.22 -28.42 -47.68
C LEU A 18 -82.20 -28.79 -48.80
N PHE A 19 -81.81 -29.63 -49.78
CA PHE A 19 -82.63 -29.89 -50.98
C PHE A 19 -83.17 -31.32 -51.16
N THR A 20 -82.85 -32.28 -50.29
CA THR A 20 -83.46 -33.63 -50.36
C THR A 20 -84.37 -33.88 -49.16
N CYS A 21 -85.62 -33.48 -49.35
CA CYS A 21 -86.77 -33.66 -48.46
C CYS A 21 -87.00 -35.12 -48.02
N GLN A 22 -87.39 -35.23 -46.74
CA GLN A 22 -88.54 -35.98 -46.22
C GLN A 22 -88.63 -37.49 -46.49
N ALA A 23 -88.29 -38.29 -45.47
CA ALA A 23 -89.26 -39.18 -44.78
C ALA A 23 -88.52 -40.11 -43.79
N CYS A 24 -88.47 -39.75 -42.51
CA CYS A 24 -88.85 -40.62 -41.38
C CYS A 24 -88.46 -39.96 -40.05
N GLN A 25 -89.51 -39.63 -39.29
CA GLN A 25 -89.56 -39.43 -37.84
C GLN A 25 -88.53 -38.49 -37.19
N ALA A 26 -89.04 -37.28 -36.96
CA ALA A 26 -88.55 -36.36 -35.95
C ALA A 26 -88.49 -37.04 -34.57
N GLN A 27 -87.29 -37.05 -34.01
CA GLN A 27 -87.08 -36.93 -32.57
C GLN A 27 -86.15 -35.72 -32.39
N GLU A 28 -86.70 -34.54 -32.66
CA GLU A 28 -86.10 -33.27 -32.26
C GLU A 28 -86.16 -33.18 -30.72
N GLY A 29 -85.06 -32.70 -30.13
CA GLY A 29 -85.12 -31.99 -28.86
C GLY A 29 -84.47 -32.70 -27.68
N LEU A 30 -83.17 -32.94 -27.74
CA LEU A 30 -82.20 -32.74 -26.64
C LEU A 30 -80.80 -33.07 -27.19
N PRO A 31 -79.79 -32.20 -27.03
CA PRO A 31 -78.43 -32.56 -27.42
C PRO A 31 -78.00 -33.79 -26.61
N SER A 32 -77.27 -34.72 -27.21
CA SER A 32 -76.71 -35.84 -26.45
C SER A 32 -75.75 -35.28 -25.39
N VAL A 33 -75.68 -35.90 -24.21
CA VAL A 33 -74.77 -35.50 -23.12
C VAL A 33 -73.34 -35.33 -23.62
N LEU A 34 -72.91 -36.16 -24.58
CA LEU A 34 -71.61 -36.06 -25.25
C LEU A 34 -71.49 -34.76 -26.07
N SER A 35 -72.52 -34.39 -26.84
CA SER A 35 -72.52 -33.18 -27.65
C SER A 35 -72.46 -31.90 -26.82
N GLU A 36 -73.13 -31.86 -25.66
CA GLU A 36 -73.07 -30.72 -24.74
C GLU A 36 -71.68 -30.60 -24.08
N MET A 37 -71.11 -31.73 -23.66
CA MET A 37 -69.77 -31.77 -23.05
C MET A 37 -68.69 -31.35 -24.03
N VAL A 38 -68.72 -31.85 -25.27
CA VAL A 38 -67.78 -31.45 -26.32
C VAL A 38 -67.84 -29.95 -26.57
N SER A 39 -69.04 -29.39 -26.75
CA SER A 39 -69.21 -27.95 -26.99
C SER A 39 -68.70 -27.10 -25.81
N SER A 40 -68.92 -27.56 -24.57
CA SER A 40 -68.43 -26.90 -23.36
C SER A 40 -66.89 -26.91 -23.28
N VAL A 41 -66.27 -28.04 -23.60
CA VAL A 41 -64.81 -28.19 -23.61
C VAL A 41 -64.17 -27.39 -24.74
N GLU A 42 -64.70 -27.43 -25.97
CA GLU A 42 -64.22 -26.62 -27.10
C GLU A 42 -64.25 -25.12 -26.83
N ARG A 43 -65.35 -24.64 -26.20
CA ARG A 43 -65.46 -23.25 -25.77
C ARG A 43 -64.34 -22.90 -24.78
N ARG A 44 -64.11 -23.77 -23.80
CA ARG A 44 -63.10 -23.53 -22.77
C ARG A 44 -61.67 -23.64 -23.30
N ILE A 45 -61.40 -24.54 -24.25
CA ILE A 45 -60.13 -24.58 -24.99
C ILE A 45 -59.86 -23.23 -25.65
N SER A 46 -60.85 -22.66 -26.35
CA SER A 46 -60.70 -21.38 -27.06
C SER A 46 -60.39 -20.23 -26.10
N GLU A 47 -61.10 -20.15 -24.97
CA GLU A 47 -60.88 -19.13 -23.93
C GLU A 47 -59.48 -19.25 -23.30
N VAL A 48 -59.03 -20.47 -22.99
CA VAL A 48 -57.68 -20.70 -22.46
C VAL A 48 -56.62 -20.35 -23.50
N GLN A 49 -56.77 -20.75 -24.77
CA GLN A 49 -55.82 -20.43 -25.83
C GLN A 49 -55.66 -18.91 -26.02
N GLU A 50 -56.75 -18.14 -25.97
CA GLU A 50 -56.70 -16.67 -26.04
C GLU A 50 -55.91 -16.07 -24.87
N GLN A 51 -56.16 -16.54 -23.64
CA GLN A 51 -55.43 -16.09 -22.46
C GLN A 51 -53.93 -16.41 -22.54
N LEU A 52 -53.57 -17.63 -22.95
CA LEU A 52 -52.18 -18.05 -23.09
C LEU A 52 -51.45 -17.26 -24.18
N MET A 53 -52.13 -16.94 -25.28
CA MET A 53 -51.57 -16.13 -26.35
C MET A 53 -51.21 -14.72 -25.85
N ALA A 54 -52.14 -14.05 -25.16
CA ALA A 54 -51.92 -12.72 -24.60
C ALA A 54 -50.80 -12.73 -23.54
N ALA A 55 -50.84 -13.71 -22.61
CA ALA A 55 -49.82 -13.88 -21.60
C ALA A 55 -48.42 -14.08 -22.21
N SER A 56 -48.34 -14.75 -23.36
CA SER A 56 -47.04 -15.09 -23.93
C SER A 56 -46.19 -13.86 -24.32
N GLY A 57 -46.83 -12.81 -24.81
CA GLY A 57 -46.19 -11.54 -25.14
C GLY A 57 -45.79 -10.74 -23.90
N GLU A 58 -46.58 -10.81 -22.84
CA GLU A 58 -46.26 -10.14 -21.56
C GLU A 58 -45.08 -10.81 -20.86
N VAL A 59 -44.99 -12.15 -20.88
CA VAL A 59 -43.81 -12.88 -20.38
C VAL A 59 -42.56 -12.49 -21.17
N GLU A 60 -42.65 -12.41 -22.50
CA GLU A 60 -41.54 -11.95 -23.35
C GLU A 60 -41.07 -10.54 -22.95
N ALA A 61 -42.01 -9.63 -22.68
CA ALA A 61 -41.71 -8.28 -22.21
C ALA A 61 -41.01 -8.29 -20.84
N VAL A 62 -41.47 -9.13 -19.89
CA VAL A 62 -40.84 -9.29 -18.57
C VAL A 62 -39.41 -9.81 -18.70
N MET A 63 -39.16 -10.83 -19.53
CA MET A 63 -37.82 -11.38 -19.75
C MET A 63 -36.87 -10.38 -20.42
N LYS A 64 -37.39 -9.44 -21.22
CA LYS A 64 -36.58 -8.35 -21.80
C LYS A 64 -36.17 -7.27 -20.80
N LEU A 65 -36.83 -7.17 -19.64
CA LEU A 65 -36.48 -6.16 -18.63
C LEU A 65 -35.06 -6.36 -18.08
N MET A 66 -34.34 -5.26 -17.86
CA MET A 66 -33.05 -5.21 -17.14
C MET A 66 -33.23 -4.87 -15.65
N SER A 67 -34.43 -5.06 -15.11
CA SER A 67 -34.77 -4.66 -13.75
C SER A 67 -34.09 -5.55 -12.71
N THR A 68 -33.64 -4.94 -11.60
CA THR A 68 -33.16 -5.64 -10.39
C THR A 68 -34.24 -5.79 -9.32
N ASP A 69 -35.40 -5.15 -9.54
CA ASP A 69 -36.58 -5.20 -8.70
C ASP A 69 -37.37 -6.49 -8.95
N ALA A 70 -37.53 -7.29 -7.90
CA ALA A 70 -38.24 -8.56 -7.94
C ALA A 70 -39.73 -8.39 -8.29
N SER A 71 -40.37 -7.29 -7.85
CA SER A 71 -41.78 -7.04 -8.13
C SER A 71 -42.06 -6.94 -9.62
N LYS A 72 -41.12 -6.38 -10.38
CA LYS A 72 -41.21 -6.17 -11.84
C LYS A 72 -40.88 -7.41 -12.66
N MET A 73 -40.20 -8.41 -12.08
CA MET A 73 -39.84 -9.64 -12.77
C MET A 73 -40.57 -10.85 -12.22
N THR A 74 -40.16 -11.39 -11.07
CA THR A 74 -40.78 -12.58 -10.47
C THR A 74 -42.16 -12.29 -9.87
N GLY A 75 -42.44 -11.04 -9.48
CA GLY A 75 -43.78 -10.59 -9.11
C GLY A 75 -44.73 -10.57 -10.31
N LYS A 76 -44.33 -9.91 -11.40
CA LYS A 76 -45.09 -9.92 -12.66
C LYS A 76 -45.28 -11.31 -13.24
N TRP A 77 -44.29 -12.17 -13.16
CA TRP A 77 -44.45 -13.57 -13.53
C TRP A 77 -45.55 -14.28 -12.72
N ARG A 78 -45.57 -14.11 -11.38
CA ARG A 78 -46.63 -14.70 -10.54
C ARG A 78 -48.02 -14.20 -10.89
N GLU A 79 -48.16 -12.89 -11.13
CA GLU A 79 -49.39 -12.28 -11.60
C GLU A 79 -49.87 -12.91 -12.93
N LEU A 80 -48.96 -13.13 -13.88
CA LEU A 80 -49.26 -13.79 -15.16
C LEU A 80 -49.66 -15.26 -14.99
N VAL A 81 -49.04 -15.98 -14.06
CA VAL A 81 -49.42 -17.36 -13.73
C VAL A 81 -50.85 -17.42 -13.21
N GLU A 82 -51.18 -16.61 -12.20
CA GLU A 82 -52.53 -16.59 -11.60
C GLU A 82 -53.59 -16.15 -12.61
N ARG A 83 -53.27 -15.18 -13.47
CA ARG A 83 -54.21 -14.61 -14.44
C ARG A 83 -54.43 -15.48 -15.68
N SER A 84 -53.47 -16.31 -16.07
CA SER A 84 -53.51 -16.97 -17.39
C SER A 84 -53.12 -18.45 -17.39
N TYR A 85 -52.07 -18.85 -16.68
CA TYR A 85 -51.58 -20.24 -16.70
C TYR A 85 -52.23 -21.15 -15.64
N SER A 86 -52.84 -20.52 -14.63
CA SER A 86 -53.60 -21.14 -13.55
C SER A 86 -54.93 -20.40 -13.33
N SER A 87 -55.48 -19.82 -14.40
CA SER A 87 -56.72 -19.07 -14.37
C SER A 87 -57.92 -19.96 -14.03
N PRO A 88 -59.06 -19.38 -13.59
CA PRO A 88 -60.29 -20.15 -13.40
C PRO A 88 -60.68 -20.97 -14.65
N GLU A 89 -60.43 -20.43 -15.84
CA GLU A 89 -60.71 -21.11 -17.11
C GLU A 89 -59.87 -22.37 -17.28
N VAL A 90 -58.59 -22.34 -16.91
CA VAL A 90 -57.70 -23.52 -16.93
C VAL A 90 -58.16 -24.56 -15.91
N VAL A 91 -58.58 -24.13 -14.71
CA VAL A 91 -59.08 -25.04 -13.67
C VAL A 91 -60.36 -25.73 -14.13
N GLU A 92 -61.31 -24.97 -14.66
CA GLU A 92 -62.58 -25.50 -15.14
C GLU A 92 -62.39 -26.44 -16.34
N LEU A 93 -61.44 -26.17 -17.25
CA LEU A 93 -61.07 -27.11 -18.31
C LEU A 93 -60.61 -28.46 -17.75
N ALA A 94 -59.77 -28.42 -16.71
CA ALA A 94 -59.28 -29.62 -16.03
C ALA A 94 -60.41 -30.41 -15.34
N GLU A 95 -61.41 -29.73 -14.80
CA GLU A 95 -62.58 -30.35 -14.15
C GLU A 95 -63.56 -30.99 -15.16
N LEU A 96 -63.66 -30.44 -16.37
CA LEU A 96 -64.55 -30.94 -17.43
C LEU A 96 -64.01 -32.21 -18.10
N LEU A 97 -62.67 -32.37 -18.19
CA LEU A 97 -62.03 -33.49 -18.88
C LEU A 97 -62.46 -34.89 -18.37
N PRO A 98 -62.51 -35.18 -17.06
CA PRO A 98 -62.98 -36.48 -16.56
C PRO A 98 -64.46 -36.75 -16.85
N ALA A 99 -65.28 -35.71 -17.04
CA ALA A 99 -66.67 -35.87 -17.43
C ALA A 99 -66.78 -36.20 -18.92
N LEU A 100 -65.99 -35.53 -19.77
CA LEU A 100 -65.90 -35.80 -21.20
C LEU A 100 -65.40 -37.23 -21.47
N ASP A 101 -64.32 -37.66 -20.81
CA ASP A 101 -63.77 -39.02 -20.94
C ASP A 101 -64.82 -40.11 -20.65
N ARG A 102 -65.52 -39.98 -19.52
CA ARG A 102 -66.61 -40.89 -19.15
C ARG A 102 -67.77 -40.86 -20.16
N ALA A 103 -68.06 -39.72 -20.77
CA ALA A 103 -69.08 -39.63 -21.81
C ALA A 103 -68.64 -40.32 -23.11
N ILE A 104 -67.36 -40.18 -23.50
CA ILE A 104 -66.76 -40.89 -24.65
C ILE A 104 -66.85 -42.40 -24.44
N GLU A 105 -66.43 -42.89 -23.27
CA GLU A 105 -66.49 -44.33 -22.95
C GLU A 105 -67.91 -44.89 -23.02
N ARG A 106 -68.90 -44.20 -22.43
CA ARG A 106 -70.29 -44.65 -22.45
C ARG A 106 -70.85 -44.76 -23.86
N VAL A 107 -70.46 -43.86 -24.76
CA VAL A 107 -70.87 -43.93 -26.17
C VAL A 107 -70.12 -45.05 -26.91
N ARG A 108 -68.82 -45.23 -26.66
CA ARG A 108 -68.01 -46.31 -27.27
C ARG A 108 -68.50 -47.72 -26.89
N PHE A 109 -68.94 -47.91 -25.65
CA PHE A 109 -69.47 -49.19 -25.17
C PHE A 109 -70.97 -49.37 -25.41
N GLY A 110 -71.62 -48.49 -26.18
CA GLY A 110 -73.03 -48.62 -26.56
C GLY A 110 -74.02 -48.39 -25.42
N ALA A 111 -73.58 -47.79 -24.31
CA ALA A 111 -74.43 -47.48 -23.17
C ALA A 111 -75.34 -46.25 -23.42
N VAL A 112 -74.99 -45.39 -24.39
CA VAL A 112 -75.75 -44.20 -24.80
C VAL A 112 -75.58 -43.98 -26.33
N GLN A 113 -76.60 -43.44 -27.01
CA GLN A 113 -76.47 -43.06 -28.43
C GLN A 113 -75.54 -41.86 -28.61
N ALA A 114 -74.69 -41.88 -29.64
CA ALA A 114 -73.70 -40.83 -29.91
C ALA A 114 -74.32 -39.44 -30.19
N GLY A 115 -75.59 -39.38 -30.62
CA GLY A 115 -76.17 -38.14 -31.15
C GLY A 115 -75.41 -37.70 -32.42
N ASN A 116 -75.24 -36.38 -32.61
CA ASN A 116 -74.60 -35.81 -33.81
C ASN A 116 -73.06 -35.76 -33.75
N ILE A 117 -72.45 -36.03 -32.58
CA ILE A 117 -70.99 -36.03 -32.39
C ILE A 117 -70.54 -37.46 -32.12
N GLY A 118 -69.66 -37.97 -32.98
CA GLY A 118 -69.07 -39.30 -32.81
C GLY A 118 -67.98 -39.32 -31.72
N PRO A 119 -67.67 -40.51 -31.16
CA PRO A 119 -66.66 -40.66 -30.11
C PRO A 119 -65.24 -40.28 -30.57
N ASP A 120 -64.95 -40.31 -31.86
CA ASP A 120 -63.63 -39.93 -32.39
C ASP A 120 -63.42 -38.41 -32.36
N VAL A 121 -64.44 -37.62 -32.73
CA VAL A 121 -64.39 -36.15 -32.64
C VAL A 121 -64.28 -35.70 -31.19
N ALA A 122 -65.01 -36.37 -30.28
CA ALA A 122 -64.92 -36.09 -28.86
C ALA A 122 -63.53 -36.45 -28.28
N GLN A 123 -62.87 -37.48 -28.79
CA GLN A 123 -61.50 -37.83 -28.43
C GLN A 123 -60.50 -36.76 -28.90
N ASP A 124 -60.62 -36.26 -30.13
CA ASP A 124 -59.74 -35.19 -30.63
C ASP A 124 -59.80 -33.94 -29.72
N VAL A 125 -61.01 -33.56 -29.27
CA VAL A 125 -61.24 -32.44 -28.35
C VAL A 125 -60.66 -32.73 -26.95
N TYR A 126 -60.77 -33.98 -26.48
CA TYR A 126 -60.14 -34.41 -25.23
C TYR A 126 -58.62 -34.27 -25.30
N ASP A 127 -58.01 -34.79 -26.38
CA ASP A 127 -56.57 -34.80 -26.59
C ASP A 127 -56.01 -33.36 -26.69
N GLU A 128 -56.73 -32.44 -27.37
CA GLU A 128 -56.37 -31.02 -27.43
C GLU A 128 -56.42 -30.34 -26.05
N ALA A 129 -57.49 -30.58 -25.28
CA ALA A 129 -57.62 -30.04 -23.92
C ALA A 129 -56.56 -30.59 -22.96
N GLU A 130 -56.27 -31.89 -23.01
CA GLU A 130 -55.22 -32.51 -22.20
C GLU A 130 -53.85 -31.91 -22.53
N GLU A 131 -53.55 -31.74 -23.82
CA GLU A 131 -52.30 -31.17 -24.28
C GLU A 131 -52.14 -29.71 -23.85
N LEU A 132 -53.20 -28.91 -23.94
CA LEU A 132 -53.23 -27.51 -23.50
C LEU A 132 -52.97 -27.38 -21.98
N LEU A 133 -53.56 -28.26 -21.17
CA LEU A 133 -53.31 -28.29 -19.72
C LEU A 133 -51.90 -28.78 -19.37
N ARG A 134 -51.34 -29.72 -20.13
CA ARG A 134 -49.94 -30.14 -19.97
C ARG A 134 -49.01 -28.96 -20.27
N PHE A 135 -49.24 -28.26 -21.37
CA PHE A 135 -48.48 -27.07 -21.74
C PHE A 135 -48.57 -25.98 -20.66
N SER A 136 -49.79 -25.67 -20.18
CA SER A 136 -50.01 -24.62 -19.16
C SER A 136 -49.30 -24.91 -17.83
N ARG A 137 -49.10 -26.19 -17.48
CA ARG A 137 -48.32 -26.59 -16.30
C ARG A 137 -46.82 -26.51 -16.53
N GLU A 138 -46.33 -27.06 -17.63
CA GLU A 138 -44.89 -27.11 -17.92
C GLU A 138 -44.29 -25.74 -18.18
N ILE A 139 -45.03 -24.83 -18.82
CA ILE A 139 -44.55 -23.49 -19.10
C ILE A 139 -44.30 -22.67 -17.82
N GLN A 140 -44.83 -23.12 -16.67
CA GLN A 140 -44.61 -22.45 -15.40
C GLN A 140 -43.14 -22.50 -14.93
N ASP A 141 -42.33 -23.42 -15.46
CA ASP A 141 -40.89 -23.45 -15.22
C ASP A 141 -40.15 -22.21 -15.76
N ALA A 142 -40.79 -21.39 -16.61
CA ALA A 142 -40.30 -20.07 -16.98
C ALA A 142 -40.06 -19.16 -15.76
N GLY A 143 -40.76 -19.37 -14.65
CA GLY A 143 -40.48 -18.69 -13.39
C GLY A 143 -39.06 -18.88 -12.87
N ARG A 144 -38.48 -20.07 -13.06
CA ARG A 144 -37.08 -20.35 -12.68
C ARG A 144 -36.11 -19.53 -13.52
N VAL A 145 -36.36 -19.47 -14.83
CA VAL A 145 -35.54 -18.71 -15.78
C VAL A 145 -35.63 -17.21 -15.51
N ILE A 146 -36.84 -16.68 -15.27
CA ILE A 146 -37.05 -15.27 -14.89
C ILE A 146 -36.34 -14.95 -13.57
N GLY A 147 -36.39 -15.86 -12.59
CA GLY A 147 -35.66 -15.73 -11.33
C GLY A 147 -34.15 -15.67 -11.53
N TRP A 148 -33.59 -16.56 -12.34
CA TRP A 148 -32.17 -16.56 -12.69
C TRP A 148 -31.78 -15.28 -13.47
N MET A 149 -32.61 -14.81 -14.41
CA MET A 149 -32.37 -13.55 -15.13
C MET A 149 -32.36 -12.34 -14.19
N LEU A 150 -33.23 -12.32 -13.17
CA LEU A 150 -33.23 -11.29 -12.12
C LEU A 150 -31.93 -11.31 -11.30
N GLN A 151 -31.43 -12.49 -10.95
CA GLN A 151 -30.15 -12.65 -10.25
C GLN A 151 -28.99 -12.11 -11.10
N ILE A 152 -28.95 -12.46 -12.40
CA ILE A 152 -27.97 -11.89 -13.31
C ILE A 152 -28.07 -10.37 -13.41
N ASN A 153 -29.27 -9.80 -13.49
CA ASN A 153 -29.43 -8.34 -13.52
C ASN A 153 -28.84 -7.66 -12.29
N ARG A 154 -29.05 -8.26 -11.11
CA ARG A 154 -28.47 -7.76 -9.85
C ARG A 154 -26.96 -7.82 -9.89
N HIS A 155 -26.39 -8.89 -10.42
CA HIS A 155 -24.93 -9.02 -10.55
C HIS A 155 -24.37 -8.01 -11.55
N ILE A 156 -25.01 -7.82 -12.70
CA ILE A 156 -24.63 -6.79 -13.68
C ILE A 156 -24.68 -5.40 -13.05
N ALA A 157 -25.75 -5.07 -12.33
CA ALA A 157 -25.89 -3.77 -11.67
C ALA A 157 -24.83 -3.55 -10.57
N SER A 158 -24.51 -4.59 -9.79
CA SER A 158 -23.43 -4.55 -8.79
C SER A 158 -22.08 -4.29 -9.46
N ILE A 159 -21.76 -5.03 -10.52
CA ILE A 159 -20.54 -4.85 -11.30
C ILE A 159 -20.44 -3.42 -11.85
N GLN A 160 -21.52 -2.89 -12.42
CA GLN A 160 -21.54 -1.52 -12.95
C GLN A 160 -21.32 -0.48 -11.85
N HIS A 161 -21.89 -0.68 -10.67
CA HIS A 161 -21.66 0.19 -9.52
C HIS A 161 -20.20 0.13 -9.06
N ASP A 162 -19.60 -1.06 -9.04
CA ASP A 162 -18.21 -1.23 -8.67
C ASP A 162 -17.25 -0.61 -9.68
N ILE A 163 -17.50 -0.77 -10.98
CA ILE A 163 -16.75 -0.08 -12.05
C ILE A 163 -16.82 1.43 -11.86
N ALA A 164 -18.00 1.98 -11.59
CA ALA A 164 -18.19 3.43 -11.42
C ALA A 164 -17.45 3.98 -10.19
N SER A 165 -17.32 3.19 -9.13
CA SER A 165 -16.65 3.58 -7.88
C SER A 165 -15.16 3.20 -7.84
N ALA A 166 -14.68 2.36 -8.76
CA ALA A 166 -13.28 1.94 -8.85
C ALA A 166 -12.29 3.13 -8.89
N PRO A 167 -12.50 4.17 -9.72
CA PRO A 167 -11.55 5.28 -9.82
C PRO A 167 -11.42 6.04 -8.50
N VAL A 168 -12.53 6.29 -7.81
CA VAL A 168 -12.54 7.01 -6.53
C VAL A 168 -11.83 6.21 -5.45
N ARG A 169 -12.10 4.89 -5.38
CA ARG A 169 -11.45 3.99 -4.42
C ARG A 169 -9.94 3.93 -4.63
N MET A 170 -9.49 3.82 -5.88
CA MET A 170 -8.05 3.79 -6.19
C MET A 170 -7.38 5.15 -5.98
N ALA A 171 -8.03 6.24 -6.36
CA ALA A 171 -7.47 7.60 -6.26
C ALA A 171 -7.09 7.95 -4.82
N ALA A 172 -7.87 7.52 -3.83
CA ALA A 172 -7.55 7.77 -2.41
C ALA A 172 -6.16 7.20 -2.02
N TYR A 173 -5.86 5.95 -2.40
CA TYR A 173 -4.54 5.36 -2.13
C TYR A 173 -3.44 5.99 -2.98
N VAL A 174 -3.74 6.33 -4.24
CA VAL A 174 -2.78 7.00 -5.12
C VAL A 174 -2.38 8.36 -4.56
N ASP A 175 -3.33 9.18 -4.12
CA ASP A 175 -3.08 10.49 -3.54
C ASP A 175 -2.33 10.38 -2.20
N GLU A 176 -2.69 9.41 -1.36
CA GLU A 176 -2.00 9.15 -0.10
C GLU A 176 -0.54 8.73 -0.33
N MET A 177 -0.29 7.77 -1.22
CA MET A 177 1.07 7.34 -1.55
C MET A 177 1.86 8.41 -2.29
N LYS A 178 1.21 9.29 -3.06
CA LYS A 178 1.86 10.45 -3.66
C LYS A 178 2.37 11.42 -2.59
N GLY A 179 1.54 11.74 -1.59
CA GLY A 179 1.95 12.56 -0.46
C GLY A 179 3.11 11.93 0.33
N VAL A 180 3.07 10.61 0.55
CA VAL A 180 4.19 9.89 1.17
C VAL A 180 5.44 9.96 0.30
N GLY A 181 5.35 9.69 -1.00
CA GLY A 181 6.49 9.69 -1.93
C GLY A 181 7.17 11.05 -2.05
N GLU A 182 6.39 12.14 -2.06
CA GLU A 182 6.91 13.51 -2.02
C GLU A 182 7.69 13.78 -0.74
N LYS A 183 7.16 13.37 0.42
CA LYS A 183 7.83 13.50 1.72
C LYS A 183 9.12 12.67 1.80
N LEU A 184 9.09 11.43 1.33
CA LEU A 184 10.29 10.59 1.26
C LEU A 184 11.37 11.25 0.39
N THR A 185 10.99 11.86 -0.74
CA THR A 185 11.92 12.59 -1.61
C THR A 185 12.55 13.77 -0.87
N GLU A 186 11.78 14.53 -0.07
CA GLU A 186 12.31 15.60 0.78
C GLU A 186 13.29 15.09 1.84
N MET A 187 12.97 13.97 2.48
CA MET A 187 13.83 13.32 3.48
C MET A 187 15.16 12.88 2.87
N PHE A 188 15.14 12.20 1.72
CA PHE A 188 16.38 11.73 1.10
C PHE A 188 17.26 12.87 0.57
N LYS A 189 16.71 14.04 0.24
CA LYS A 189 17.49 15.23 -0.15
C LYS A 189 18.36 15.79 0.97
N VAL A 190 18.03 15.55 2.24
CA VAL A 190 18.84 16.06 3.37
C VAL A 190 19.98 15.14 3.75
N VAL A 191 20.04 13.92 3.21
CA VAL A 191 21.13 12.99 3.47
C VAL A 191 22.39 13.52 2.78
N PRO A 192 23.40 14.01 3.52
CA PRO A 192 24.61 14.53 2.92
C PRO A 192 25.48 13.40 2.38
N SER A 193 26.20 13.65 1.28
CA SER A 193 27.19 12.70 0.77
C SER A 193 28.43 12.54 1.67
N SER A 194 28.70 13.54 2.52
CA SER A 194 29.74 13.53 3.55
C SER A 194 29.40 14.49 4.68
N MET A 195 29.72 14.12 5.92
CA MET A 195 29.62 15.01 7.08
C MET A 195 30.92 15.77 7.37
N ILE A 196 31.99 15.47 6.63
CA ILE A 196 33.32 16.06 6.86
C ILE A 196 33.28 17.55 6.48
N GLY A 197 33.72 18.41 7.40
CA GLY A 197 33.85 19.85 7.16
C GLY A 197 32.61 20.68 7.48
N LEU A 198 31.52 20.07 7.97
CA LEU A 198 30.36 20.80 8.47
C LEU A 198 30.74 21.66 9.69
N SER A 199 30.33 22.92 9.68
CA SER A 199 30.42 23.83 10.82
C SER A 199 29.44 23.44 11.94
N GLU A 200 29.67 23.97 13.14
CA GLU A 200 28.81 23.75 14.32
C GLU A 200 27.35 24.16 14.05
N SER A 201 27.14 25.27 13.34
CA SER A 201 25.80 25.73 12.93
C SER A 201 25.14 24.84 11.88
N GLU A 202 25.90 24.36 10.90
CA GLU A 202 25.36 23.46 9.86
C GLU A 202 24.99 22.10 10.44
N LEU A 203 25.84 21.56 11.34
CA LEU A 203 25.57 20.30 12.04
C LEU A 203 24.29 20.40 12.89
N ALA A 204 24.15 21.48 13.67
CA ALA A 204 22.97 21.71 14.50
C ALA A 204 21.69 21.85 13.66
N SER A 205 21.76 22.61 12.55
CA SER A 205 20.64 22.77 11.62
C SER A 205 20.24 21.43 10.98
N LEU A 206 21.21 20.66 10.49
CA LEU A 206 20.96 19.36 9.88
C LEU A 206 20.38 18.38 10.90
N LYS A 207 20.92 18.30 12.11
CA LYS A 207 20.40 17.46 13.19
C LYS A 207 18.94 17.80 13.52
N GLY A 208 18.60 19.08 13.60
CA GLY A 208 17.22 19.53 13.80
C GLY A 208 16.26 19.02 12.73
N ARG A 209 16.63 19.18 11.46
CA ARG A 209 15.82 18.71 10.32
C ARG A 209 15.68 17.19 10.29
N VAL A 210 16.78 16.45 10.48
CA VAL A 210 16.76 14.98 10.49
C VAL A 210 15.94 14.45 11.67
N LEU A 211 15.97 15.12 12.82
CA LEU A 211 15.14 14.75 13.96
C LEU A 211 13.64 14.89 13.68
N GLU A 212 13.26 15.98 13.00
CA GLU A 212 11.88 16.19 12.53
C GLU A 212 11.46 15.10 11.53
N TYR A 213 12.30 14.85 10.51
CA TYR A 213 12.03 13.79 9.54
C TYR A 213 12.00 12.38 10.15
N ALA A 214 12.83 12.10 11.15
CA ALA A 214 12.77 10.82 11.86
C ALA A 214 11.42 10.63 12.56
N LYS A 215 10.83 11.70 13.13
CA LYS A 215 9.49 11.65 13.73
C LYS A 215 8.40 11.49 12.67
N GLU A 216 8.47 12.27 11.59
CA GLU A 216 7.53 12.17 10.47
C GLU A 216 7.54 10.78 9.82
N SER A 217 8.72 10.16 9.70
CA SER A 217 8.86 8.83 9.09
C SER A 217 8.03 7.74 9.81
N ILE A 218 7.75 7.91 11.10
CA ILE A 218 6.86 6.99 11.87
C ILE A 218 5.44 7.07 11.33
N GLN A 219 4.95 8.28 11.04
CA GLN A 219 3.61 8.49 10.49
C GLN A 219 3.54 7.96 9.05
N LEU A 220 4.56 8.22 8.23
CA LEU A 220 4.64 7.70 6.86
C LEU A 220 4.63 6.16 6.83
N ALA A 221 5.34 5.51 7.76
CA ALA A 221 5.35 4.05 7.89
C ALA A 221 3.98 3.50 8.30
N ALA A 222 3.28 4.17 9.23
CA ALA A 222 1.93 3.78 9.63
C ALA A 222 0.93 3.90 8.46
N VAL A 223 0.98 5.02 7.72
CA VAL A 223 0.17 5.25 6.52
C VAL A 223 0.43 4.18 5.46
N SER A 224 1.70 3.93 5.14
CA SER A 224 2.09 2.93 4.13
C SER A 224 1.66 1.51 4.52
N ARG A 225 1.74 1.17 5.81
CA ARG A 225 1.27 -0.13 6.34
C ARG A 225 -0.25 -0.26 6.26
N ASN A 226 -1.00 0.77 6.63
CA ASN A 226 -2.46 0.76 6.53
C ASN A 226 -2.90 0.61 5.06
N ALA A 227 -2.27 1.33 4.14
CA ALA A 227 -2.53 1.20 2.71
C ALA A 227 -2.24 -0.21 2.21
N GLN A 228 -1.10 -0.80 2.59
CA GLN A 228 -0.74 -2.17 2.27
C GLN A 228 -1.79 -3.19 2.74
N GLU A 229 -2.17 -3.17 4.02
CA GLU A 229 -3.15 -4.10 4.57
C GLU A 229 -4.51 -3.96 3.88
N SER A 230 -4.94 -2.72 3.66
CA SER A 230 -6.22 -2.41 3.03
C SER A 230 -6.27 -2.84 1.56
N LEU A 231 -5.19 -2.62 0.80
CA LEU A 231 -5.08 -3.03 -0.60
C LEU A 231 -5.05 -4.55 -0.74
N LEU A 232 -4.33 -5.25 0.14
CA LEU A 232 -4.30 -6.72 0.13
C LEU A 232 -5.67 -7.31 0.43
N TYR A 233 -6.37 -6.80 1.44
CA TYR A 233 -7.76 -7.18 1.71
C TYR A 233 -8.68 -6.90 0.53
N MET A 234 -8.49 -5.75 -0.12
CA MET A 234 -9.28 -5.36 -1.28
C MET A 234 -9.05 -6.29 -2.49
N VAL A 235 -7.83 -6.81 -2.69
CA VAL A 235 -7.56 -7.83 -3.73
C VAL A 235 -8.41 -9.08 -3.51
N GLU A 236 -8.58 -9.53 -2.27
CA GLU A 236 -9.44 -10.68 -1.96
C GLU A 236 -10.92 -10.34 -2.14
N ALA A 237 -11.37 -9.18 -1.63
CA ALA A 237 -12.76 -8.78 -1.67
C ALA A 237 -13.30 -8.48 -3.09
N ILE A 238 -12.43 -8.03 -4.00
CA ILE A 238 -12.77 -7.66 -5.39
C ILE A 238 -12.70 -8.87 -6.34
N ARG A 239 -12.16 -10.01 -5.90
CA ARG A 239 -12.23 -11.24 -6.71
C ARG A 239 -13.67 -11.73 -6.81
N LEU A 240 -14.19 -11.74 -8.03
CA LEU A 240 -15.53 -12.22 -8.35
C LEU A 240 -15.57 -13.76 -8.32
N ASP A 241 -15.74 -14.35 -7.14
CA ASP A 241 -15.90 -15.81 -6.95
C ASP A 241 -17.28 -16.34 -7.45
N THR A 242 -18.22 -15.44 -7.77
CA THR A 242 -19.60 -15.77 -8.17
C THR A 242 -19.77 -16.26 -9.61
N ALA A 243 -18.70 -16.25 -10.43
CA ALA A 243 -18.82 -16.57 -11.85
C ALA A 243 -19.05 -18.07 -12.13
N GLU A 244 -18.45 -18.97 -11.34
CA GLU A 244 -18.58 -20.41 -11.55
C GLU A 244 -20.01 -20.90 -11.25
N GLN A 245 -20.63 -20.33 -10.22
CA GLN A 245 -22.00 -20.69 -9.81
C GLN A 245 -23.05 -20.36 -10.89
N LEU A 246 -22.95 -19.19 -11.54
CA LEU A 246 -23.92 -18.77 -12.56
C LEU A 246 -23.83 -19.58 -13.87
N ASP A 247 -22.62 -19.99 -14.27
CA ASP A 247 -22.43 -20.83 -15.45
C ASP A 247 -22.96 -22.27 -15.20
N GLU A 248 -22.89 -22.78 -13.97
CA GLU A 248 -23.50 -24.06 -13.59
C GLU A 248 -25.03 -23.98 -13.56
N GLU A 249 -25.59 -22.93 -12.97
CA GLU A 249 -27.04 -22.68 -12.97
C GLU A 249 -27.59 -22.55 -14.40
N TYR A 250 -26.81 -21.96 -15.32
CA TYR A 250 -27.24 -21.83 -16.72
C TYR A 250 -27.46 -23.19 -17.40
N LYS A 251 -26.73 -24.25 -17.04
CA LYS A 251 -26.97 -25.59 -17.60
C LYS A 251 -28.38 -26.11 -17.29
N ILE A 252 -28.96 -25.71 -16.16
CA ILE A 252 -30.34 -26.03 -15.80
C ILE A 252 -31.30 -25.18 -16.62
N VAL A 253 -31.02 -23.88 -16.75
CA VAL A 253 -31.81 -22.95 -17.58
C VAL A 253 -31.82 -23.37 -19.05
N GLU A 254 -30.69 -23.83 -19.59
CA GLU A 254 -30.53 -24.26 -20.97
C GLU A 254 -31.46 -25.44 -21.30
N LYS A 255 -31.62 -26.41 -20.39
CA LYS A 255 -32.57 -27.52 -20.56
C LYS A 255 -34.02 -27.04 -20.65
N ILE A 256 -34.40 -26.06 -19.83
CA ILE A 256 -35.75 -25.46 -19.87
C ILE A 256 -35.94 -24.70 -21.19
N VAL A 257 -34.94 -23.91 -21.60
CA VAL A 257 -34.95 -23.14 -22.85
C VAL A 257 -35.09 -24.03 -24.08
N GLU A 258 -34.45 -25.20 -24.09
CA GLU A 258 -34.54 -26.14 -25.22
C GLU A 258 -35.97 -26.68 -25.39
N SER A 259 -36.70 -26.86 -24.28
CA SER A 259 -38.12 -27.27 -24.34
C SER A 259 -39.01 -26.21 -25.00
N TRP A 260 -38.65 -24.93 -24.89
CA TRP A 260 -39.42 -23.83 -25.50
C TRP A 260 -39.21 -23.74 -27.01
N ARG A 261 -37.98 -24.00 -27.48
CA ARG A 261 -37.67 -24.02 -28.92
C ARG A 261 -38.48 -25.07 -29.67
N ASN A 262 -38.63 -26.24 -29.05
CA ASN A 262 -39.31 -27.39 -29.65
C ASN A 262 -40.80 -27.47 -29.25
N SER A 263 -41.37 -26.38 -28.73
CA SER A 263 -42.75 -26.36 -28.23
C SER A 263 -43.79 -26.69 -29.30
N GLY A 264 -43.61 -26.23 -30.54
CA GLY A 264 -44.52 -26.54 -31.64
C GLY A 264 -44.53 -28.02 -32.06
N GLU A 265 -43.40 -28.72 -31.92
CA GLU A 265 -43.32 -30.16 -32.18
C GLU A 265 -43.86 -30.98 -31.01
N ARG A 266 -43.67 -30.48 -29.78
CA ARG A 266 -44.09 -31.14 -28.54
C ARG A 266 -45.58 -30.99 -28.23
N TYR A 267 -46.18 -29.93 -28.75
CA TYR A 267 -47.60 -29.62 -28.57
C TYR A 267 -48.26 -29.26 -29.92
N PRO A 268 -48.44 -30.25 -30.83
CA PRO A 268 -48.97 -30.03 -32.18
C PRO A 268 -50.47 -29.68 -32.25
N LEU A 269 -51.24 -29.92 -31.18
CA LEU A 269 -52.68 -29.61 -31.12
C LEU A 269 -52.94 -28.18 -30.62
N ILE A 270 -51.94 -27.53 -30.01
CA ILE A 270 -52.06 -26.15 -29.53
C ILE A 270 -51.90 -25.16 -30.69
N ALA A 271 -52.66 -24.06 -30.65
CA ALA A 271 -52.53 -22.96 -31.60
C ALA A 271 -51.05 -22.54 -31.78
N ARG A 272 -50.60 -22.52 -33.04
CA ARG A 272 -49.21 -22.29 -33.42
C ARG A 272 -48.67 -20.95 -32.91
N GLU A 273 -49.52 -19.93 -32.85
CA GLU A 273 -49.17 -18.60 -32.37
C GLU A 273 -48.71 -18.61 -30.90
N ILE A 274 -49.22 -19.53 -30.08
CA ILE A 274 -48.84 -19.71 -28.67
C ILE A 274 -47.46 -20.37 -28.57
N THR A 275 -47.24 -21.45 -29.33
CA THR A 275 -45.95 -22.17 -29.33
C THR A 275 -44.83 -21.36 -29.98
N GLU A 276 -45.11 -20.65 -31.08
CA GLU A 276 -44.20 -19.65 -31.66
C GLU A 276 -43.94 -18.48 -30.68
N GLY A 277 -44.94 -18.10 -29.88
CA GLY A 277 -44.81 -17.13 -28.78
C GLY A 277 -43.75 -17.50 -27.77
N VAL A 278 -43.84 -18.71 -27.24
CA VAL A 278 -42.90 -19.27 -26.27
C VAL A 278 -41.52 -19.49 -26.87
N ALA A 279 -41.43 -19.92 -28.14
CA ALA A 279 -40.15 -20.11 -28.81
C ALA A 279 -39.31 -18.81 -28.89
N ARG A 280 -39.95 -17.63 -28.92
CA ARG A 280 -39.24 -16.33 -28.89
C ARG A 280 -38.57 -16.02 -27.55
N TRP A 281 -38.92 -16.71 -26.48
CA TRP A 281 -38.27 -16.53 -25.17
C TRP A 281 -36.89 -17.19 -25.14
N ALA A 282 -36.72 -18.28 -25.88
CA ALA A 282 -35.52 -19.11 -25.86
C ALA A 282 -34.17 -18.37 -26.03
N PRO A 283 -34.02 -17.36 -26.91
CA PRO A 283 -32.76 -16.63 -27.04
C PRO A 283 -32.46 -15.66 -25.87
N LEU A 284 -33.47 -15.24 -25.08
CA LEU A 284 -33.31 -14.17 -24.09
C LEU A 284 -32.36 -14.53 -22.93
N PRO A 285 -32.42 -15.73 -22.33
CA PRO A 285 -31.52 -16.12 -21.25
C PRO A 285 -30.06 -16.15 -21.70
N LYS A 286 -29.79 -16.66 -22.92
CA LYS A 286 -28.43 -16.68 -23.48
C LYS A 286 -27.88 -15.26 -23.68
N ALA A 287 -28.67 -14.39 -24.30
CA ALA A 287 -28.30 -12.99 -24.47
C ALA A 287 -28.02 -12.30 -23.12
N ARG A 288 -28.74 -12.66 -22.06
CA ARG A 288 -28.53 -12.14 -20.71
C ARG A 288 -27.20 -12.62 -20.11
N LEU A 289 -26.87 -13.90 -20.28
CA LEU A 289 -25.58 -14.46 -19.86
C LEU A 289 -24.40 -13.79 -20.58
N ASP A 290 -24.55 -13.55 -21.89
CA ASP A 290 -23.48 -12.93 -22.69
C ASP A 290 -23.24 -11.47 -22.26
N LEU A 291 -24.30 -10.73 -21.91
CA LEU A 291 -24.19 -9.38 -21.33
C LEU A 291 -23.48 -9.40 -19.97
N TYR A 292 -23.76 -10.40 -19.13
CA TYR A 292 -23.06 -10.59 -17.86
C TYR A 292 -21.57 -10.87 -18.08
N LYS A 293 -21.22 -11.77 -19.00
CA LYS A 293 -19.83 -12.09 -19.36
C LYS A 293 -19.08 -10.85 -19.85
N LYS A 294 -19.73 -10.01 -20.67
CA LYS A 294 -19.19 -8.73 -21.09
C LYS A 294 -18.97 -7.78 -19.91
N SER A 295 -19.97 -7.61 -19.04
CA SER A 295 -19.85 -6.73 -17.86
C SER A 295 -18.71 -7.16 -16.94
N ARG A 296 -18.48 -8.47 -16.80
CA ARG A 296 -17.35 -9.03 -16.06
C ARG A 296 -16.00 -8.72 -16.73
N ALA A 297 -15.91 -8.81 -18.06
CA ALA A 297 -14.71 -8.40 -18.76
C ALA A 297 -14.41 -6.91 -18.53
N ASP A 298 -15.43 -6.05 -18.68
CA ASP A 298 -15.32 -4.61 -18.42
C ASP A 298 -14.86 -4.32 -16.98
N TYR A 299 -15.32 -5.12 -16.01
CA TYR A 299 -14.86 -5.05 -14.62
C TYR A 299 -13.37 -5.36 -14.46
N MET A 300 -12.92 -6.48 -15.04
CA MET A 300 -11.51 -6.88 -14.98
C MET A 300 -10.61 -5.85 -15.65
N ASP A 301 -11.08 -5.24 -16.74
CA ASP A 301 -10.38 -4.16 -17.44
C ASP A 301 -10.32 -2.87 -16.62
N ALA A 302 -11.41 -2.47 -15.97
CA ALA A 302 -11.46 -1.30 -15.09
C ALA A 302 -10.51 -1.44 -13.88
N TYR A 303 -10.37 -2.66 -13.34
CA TYR A 303 -9.49 -2.97 -12.22
C TYR A 303 -8.10 -3.47 -12.64
N ALA A 304 -7.77 -3.46 -13.93
CA ALA A 304 -6.58 -4.12 -14.45
C ALA A 304 -5.27 -3.59 -13.85
N ALA A 305 -5.16 -2.26 -13.69
CA ALA A 305 -3.98 -1.65 -13.05
C ALA A 305 -3.85 -2.05 -11.57
N PHE A 306 -4.97 -2.21 -10.86
CA PHE A 306 -4.98 -2.65 -9.47
C PHE A 306 -4.59 -4.11 -9.33
N PHE A 307 -5.15 -5.00 -10.15
CA PHE A 307 -4.79 -6.42 -10.12
C PHE A 307 -3.35 -6.70 -10.56
N ARG A 308 -2.77 -5.84 -11.41
CA ARG A 308 -1.33 -5.88 -11.75
C ARG A 308 -0.45 -5.15 -10.73
N GLU A 309 -1.03 -4.54 -9.71
CA GLU A 309 -0.33 -3.74 -8.70
C GLU A 309 0.43 -2.53 -9.31
N GLU A 310 -0.10 -1.98 -10.41
CA GLU A 310 0.48 -0.87 -11.19
C GLU A 310 -0.14 0.50 -10.84
N ILE A 311 -1.01 0.59 -9.85
CA ILE A 311 -1.72 1.84 -9.48
C ILE A 311 -0.79 2.97 -9.03
N PHE A 312 0.42 2.65 -8.58
CA PHE A 312 1.43 3.61 -8.12
C PHE A 312 2.47 3.98 -9.18
N LYS A 313 2.22 3.63 -10.44
CA LYS A 313 3.11 4.01 -11.54
C LYS A 313 3.29 5.53 -11.60
N GLY A 314 4.55 5.99 -11.65
CA GLY A 314 4.91 7.40 -11.66
C GLY A 314 4.92 8.08 -10.28
N ILE A 315 4.68 7.35 -9.19
CA ILE A 315 4.86 7.87 -7.82
C ILE A 315 6.29 7.57 -7.36
N PRO A 316 7.07 8.58 -6.93
CA PRO A 316 8.43 8.39 -6.43
C PRO A 316 8.49 7.36 -5.30
N HIS A 317 9.52 6.50 -5.30
CA HIS A 317 9.77 5.44 -4.32
C HIS A 317 8.76 4.28 -4.29
N PHE A 318 7.59 4.42 -4.92
CA PHE A 318 6.54 3.39 -4.97
C PHE A 318 6.35 2.77 -6.35
N GLU A 319 6.95 3.32 -7.40
CA GLU A 319 6.89 2.76 -8.75
C GLU A 319 7.48 1.33 -8.79
N GLY A 320 6.68 0.37 -9.27
CA GLY A 320 7.06 -1.04 -9.35
C GLY A 320 7.05 -1.79 -8.01
N ILE A 321 6.65 -1.14 -6.92
CA ILE A 321 6.51 -1.77 -5.61
C ILE A 321 5.16 -2.47 -5.51
N ARG A 322 5.21 -3.76 -5.20
CA ARG A 322 4.03 -4.58 -4.88
C ARG A 322 3.36 -4.14 -3.59
N PHE A 323 2.08 -4.41 -3.43
CA PHE A 323 1.30 -4.03 -2.25
C PHE A 323 1.94 -4.54 -0.94
N VAL A 324 2.44 -5.78 -0.92
CA VAL A 324 3.14 -6.38 0.23
C VAL A 324 4.43 -5.64 0.63
N GLY A 325 4.99 -4.85 -0.27
CA GLY A 325 6.25 -4.12 -0.07
C GLY A 325 6.09 -2.64 0.27
N LEU A 326 4.87 -2.08 0.28
CA LEU A 326 4.68 -0.63 0.46
C LEU A 326 5.23 -0.14 1.80
N SER A 327 5.00 -0.88 2.89
CA SER A 327 5.50 -0.45 4.21
C SER A 327 7.03 -0.42 4.30
N ALA A 328 7.71 -1.29 3.54
CA ALA A 328 9.16 -1.39 3.57
C ALA A 328 9.85 -0.11 3.06
N VAL A 329 9.24 0.60 2.10
CA VAL A 329 9.77 1.85 1.54
C VAL A 329 9.88 2.93 2.62
N ALA A 330 8.82 3.11 3.42
CA ALA A 330 8.83 4.08 4.51
C ALA A 330 9.71 3.62 5.70
N ASP A 331 9.76 2.31 5.98
CA ASP A 331 10.64 1.75 7.01
C ASP A 331 12.13 1.96 6.66
N GLU A 332 12.52 1.86 5.38
CA GLU A 332 13.89 2.13 4.92
C GLU A 332 14.28 3.60 5.13
N ALA A 333 13.38 4.53 4.82
CA ALA A 333 13.60 5.95 5.09
C ALA A 333 13.75 6.23 6.60
N ARG A 334 12.93 5.60 7.44
CA ARG A 334 13.06 5.69 8.90
C ARG A 334 14.43 5.21 9.39
N ILE A 335 14.87 4.03 8.92
CA ILE A 335 16.18 3.48 9.27
C ILE A 335 17.30 4.44 8.84
N THR A 336 17.17 5.03 7.65
CA THR A 336 18.14 6.00 7.12
C THR A 336 18.21 7.24 8.00
N MET A 337 17.07 7.84 8.37
CA MET A 337 17.04 9.04 9.22
C MET A 337 17.60 8.76 10.63
N LEU A 338 17.27 7.62 11.23
CA LEU A 338 17.82 7.23 12.54
C LEU A 338 19.33 7.00 12.49
N SER A 339 19.82 6.34 11.44
CA SER A 339 21.26 6.13 11.23
C SER A 339 21.99 7.47 11.04
N LEU A 340 21.35 8.40 10.31
CA LEU A 340 21.88 9.74 10.10
C LEU A 340 21.95 10.54 11.40
N LEU A 341 20.94 10.44 12.28
CA LEU A 341 20.97 11.06 13.62
C LEU A 341 22.13 10.55 14.45
N MET A 342 22.33 9.22 14.49
CA MET A 342 23.45 8.62 15.24
C MET A 342 24.81 9.11 14.72
N ALA A 343 24.96 9.22 13.39
CA ALA A 343 26.18 9.74 12.80
C ALA A 343 26.41 11.23 13.13
N LEU A 344 25.36 12.06 13.13
CA LEU A 344 25.45 13.47 13.51
C LEU A 344 25.81 13.64 14.99
N GLU A 345 25.26 12.81 15.88
CA GLU A 345 25.63 12.80 17.30
C GLU A 345 27.11 12.42 17.50
N GLY A 346 27.60 11.44 16.75
CA GLY A 346 29.03 11.08 16.76
C GLY A 346 29.92 12.25 16.32
N GLN A 347 29.54 12.93 15.23
CA GLN A 347 30.25 14.10 14.71
C GLN A 347 30.26 15.27 15.71
N GLU A 348 29.15 15.50 16.42
CA GLU A 348 29.04 16.52 17.46
C GLU A 348 29.99 16.24 18.63
N GLN A 349 30.02 14.99 19.10
CA GLN A 349 30.93 14.55 20.16
C GLN A 349 32.39 14.69 19.74
N ASP A 350 32.73 14.35 18.51
CA ASP A 350 34.08 14.49 17.98
C ASP A 350 34.51 15.96 17.85
N MET A 351 33.61 16.85 17.41
CA MET A 351 33.89 18.29 17.42
C MET A 351 34.10 18.83 18.84
N ALA A 352 33.26 18.44 19.79
CA ALA A 352 33.41 18.84 21.19
C ALA A 352 34.73 18.34 21.79
N ARG A 353 35.14 17.10 21.48
CA ARG A 353 36.42 16.52 21.89
C ARG A 353 37.61 17.30 21.30
N ARG A 354 37.58 17.62 20.00
CA ARG A 354 38.62 18.42 19.34
C ARG A 354 38.73 19.82 19.93
N LYS A 355 37.60 20.49 20.15
CA LYS A 355 37.55 21.83 20.77
C LYS A 355 38.14 21.83 22.18
N LYS A 356 37.82 20.81 22.98
CA LYS A 356 38.41 20.61 24.30
C LYS A 356 39.92 20.37 24.21
N ALA A 357 40.37 19.48 23.33
CA ALA A 357 41.80 19.20 23.14
C ALA A 357 42.60 20.45 22.74
N LEU A 358 42.04 21.29 21.87
CA LEU A 358 42.64 22.57 21.48
C LEU A 358 42.69 23.56 22.64
N LYS A 359 41.64 23.64 23.47
CA LYS A 359 41.61 24.51 24.66
C LYS A 359 42.61 24.06 25.72
N ASP A 360 42.67 22.75 25.99
CA ASP A 360 43.60 22.16 26.95
C ASP A 360 45.05 22.36 26.48
N ASP A 361 45.32 22.19 25.19
CA ASP A 361 46.63 22.47 24.59
C ASP A 361 47.02 23.96 24.66
N ALA A 362 46.07 24.88 24.45
CA ALA A 362 46.32 26.31 24.61
C ALA A 362 46.68 26.67 26.06
N HIS A 363 45.98 26.08 27.04
CA HIS A 363 46.28 26.26 28.46
C HIS A 363 47.66 25.69 28.82
N LEU A 364 47.97 24.47 28.38
CA LEU A 364 49.28 23.85 28.61
C LEU A 364 50.40 24.68 27.98
N THR A 365 50.21 25.15 26.74
CA THR A 365 51.15 26.04 26.06
C THR A 365 51.39 27.32 26.86
N ALA A 366 50.36 27.91 27.47
CA ALA A 366 50.51 29.09 28.31
C ALA A 366 51.32 28.82 29.59
N LEU A 367 51.08 27.68 30.26
CA LEU A 367 51.86 27.26 31.42
C LEU A 367 53.32 26.99 31.08
N GLU A 368 53.58 26.33 29.94
CA GLU A 368 54.93 26.05 29.45
C GLU A 368 55.69 27.34 29.16
N ARG A 369 55.04 28.33 28.51
CA ARG A 369 55.63 29.67 28.29
C ARG A 369 55.99 30.37 29.60
N GLU A 370 55.08 30.36 30.57
CA GLU A 370 55.31 30.98 31.87
C GLU A 370 56.47 30.31 32.61
N GLN A 371 56.54 28.97 32.55
CA GLN A 371 57.60 28.21 33.20
C GLN A 371 58.96 28.46 32.52
N ILE A 372 59.01 28.53 31.19
CA ILE A 372 60.22 28.93 30.45
C ILE A 372 60.65 30.34 30.87
N ARG A 373 59.71 31.31 30.94
CA ARG A 373 60.02 32.68 31.39
C ARG A 373 60.65 32.70 32.78
N ARG A 374 60.14 31.89 33.72
CA ARG A 374 60.70 31.78 35.08
C ARG A 374 62.10 31.20 35.10
N TYR A 375 62.37 30.19 34.26
CA TYR A 375 63.73 29.66 34.12
C TYR A 375 64.66 30.70 33.50
N ASP A 376 64.20 31.49 32.53
CA ASP A 376 65.00 32.56 31.91
C ASP A 376 65.27 33.71 32.89
N GLU A 377 64.29 34.09 33.72
CA GLU A 377 64.48 35.09 34.77
C GLU A 377 65.51 34.64 35.82
N LYS A 378 65.49 33.35 36.21
CA LYS A 378 66.36 32.81 37.26
C LYS A 378 67.74 32.41 36.75
N TYR A 379 67.84 31.85 35.56
CA TYR A 379 69.06 31.24 34.99
C TYR A 379 69.54 31.90 33.69
N GLY A 380 68.97 33.06 33.37
CA GLY A 380 69.28 33.79 32.15
C GLY A 380 70.67 34.43 32.13
N PRO A 381 71.03 34.99 30.95
CA PRO A 381 72.37 35.52 30.70
C PRO A 381 72.70 36.75 31.54
N GLU A 382 71.71 37.49 32.05
CA GLU A 382 71.93 38.62 32.96
C GLU A 382 72.34 38.19 34.37
N VAL A 383 71.71 37.14 34.91
CA VAL A 383 72.05 36.58 36.22
C VAL A 383 73.45 35.97 36.16
N TYR A 384 73.75 35.22 35.10
CA TYR A 384 75.10 34.70 34.86
C TYR A 384 76.15 35.82 34.81
N ARG A 385 75.90 36.89 34.05
CA ARG A 385 76.80 38.06 33.97
C ARG A 385 77.01 38.70 35.34
N ARG A 386 75.98 38.79 36.17
CA ARG A 386 76.04 39.37 37.52
C ARG A 386 76.87 38.52 38.47
N LEU A 387 76.60 37.21 38.53
CA LEU A 387 77.34 36.27 39.38
C LEU A 387 78.80 36.14 38.95
N LYS A 388 79.05 36.10 37.64
CA LYS A 388 80.41 36.11 37.11
C LYS A 388 81.19 37.35 37.52
N ARG A 389 80.58 38.55 37.39
CA ARG A 389 81.20 39.79 37.87
C ARG A 389 81.47 39.74 39.36
N ALA A 390 80.51 39.27 40.16
CA ALA A 390 80.69 39.14 41.61
C ALA A 390 81.88 38.23 41.96
N ALA A 391 82.02 37.08 41.29
CA ALA A 391 83.15 36.17 41.45
C ALA A 391 84.49 36.76 40.97
N ASP A 392 84.48 37.58 39.91
CA ASP A 392 85.66 38.27 39.39
C ASP A 392 86.12 39.41 40.33
N THR A 393 85.20 40.06 41.04
CA THR A 393 85.47 41.20 41.93
C THR A 393 85.54 40.85 43.42
N ALA A 394 85.23 39.62 43.82
CA ALA A 394 85.20 39.18 45.21
C ALA A 394 86.55 39.45 45.92
N ALA A 395 86.50 39.92 47.17
CA ALA A 395 87.64 40.37 47.95
C ALA A 395 88.53 41.42 47.24
N GLY A 396 87.90 42.30 46.45
CA GLY A 396 88.57 43.37 45.69
C GLY A 396 89.24 42.91 44.38
N GLY A 397 89.07 41.63 44.01
CA GLY A 397 89.42 41.08 42.71
C GLY A 397 90.89 41.28 42.33
N LYS A 398 91.14 41.42 41.03
CA LYS A 398 92.49 41.62 40.49
C LYS A 398 93.16 42.89 41.02
N GLU A 399 92.38 43.95 41.24
CA GLU A 399 92.89 45.24 41.73
C GLU A 399 93.46 45.13 43.15
N GLN A 400 92.79 44.39 44.04
CA GLN A 400 93.27 44.16 45.40
C GLN A 400 94.50 43.24 45.44
N ILE A 401 94.55 42.20 44.59
CA ILE A 401 95.75 41.36 44.43
C ILE A 401 96.92 42.21 43.96
N ASP A 402 96.73 43.03 42.93
CA ASP A 402 97.76 43.91 42.39
C ASP A 402 98.18 44.99 43.40
N ALA A 403 97.25 45.52 44.20
CA ALA A 403 97.53 46.47 45.27
C ALA A 403 98.34 45.83 46.41
N LEU A 404 97.98 44.62 46.85
CA LEU A 404 98.72 43.87 47.86
C LEU A 404 100.12 43.46 47.38
N LYS A 405 100.28 43.09 46.10
CA LYS A 405 101.60 42.85 45.48
C LYS A 405 102.47 44.09 45.53
N ARG A 406 101.96 45.23 45.03
CA ARG A 406 102.68 46.51 45.05
C ARG A 406 103.03 46.96 46.47
N TYR A 407 102.11 46.76 47.42
CA TYR A 407 102.32 47.09 48.83
C TYR A 407 103.41 46.22 49.48
N LEU A 408 103.45 44.92 49.17
CA LEU A 408 104.46 43.99 49.67
C LEU A 408 105.84 44.18 49.00
N GLU A 409 105.87 44.76 47.80
CA GLU A 409 107.07 45.12 47.04
C GLU A 409 107.65 46.51 47.41
N ASP A 410 106.92 47.37 48.15
CA ASP A 410 107.39 48.70 48.55
C ASP A 410 108.63 48.63 49.50
N PRO A 411 109.78 49.24 49.15
CA PRO A 411 110.99 49.24 49.96
C PRO A 411 110.81 49.75 51.39
N ARG A 412 109.82 50.62 51.65
CA ARG A 412 109.54 51.19 52.98
C ARG A 412 108.92 50.18 53.96
N VAL A 413 108.43 49.05 53.43
CA VAL A 413 107.74 47.98 54.16
C VAL A 413 108.69 46.81 54.45
N GLN A 414 109.98 46.90 54.06
CA GLN A 414 110.96 45.81 54.06
C GLN A 414 111.90 45.74 55.30
N ASN A 415 111.63 46.43 56.41
CA ASN A 415 112.48 46.36 57.62
C ASN A 415 112.55 44.95 58.26
N ASP A 416 113.65 44.70 59.00
CA ASP A 416 114.14 43.39 59.47
C ASP A 416 113.31 42.66 60.55
N ASP A 417 112.17 43.21 61.00
CA ASP A 417 111.22 42.50 61.87
C ASP A 417 109.81 42.67 61.33
N PRO A 418 109.13 41.62 60.83
CA PRO A 418 107.82 41.77 60.19
C PRO A 418 106.76 42.09 61.25
N PRO A 419 106.15 43.28 61.24
CA PRO A 419 104.99 43.52 62.10
C PRO A 419 103.82 42.63 61.66
N ALA A 420 102.94 42.25 62.61
CA ALA A 420 101.84 41.30 62.41
C ALA A 420 100.99 41.56 61.14
N TRP A 421 100.80 42.83 60.78
CA TRP A 421 100.07 43.25 59.59
C TRP A 421 100.72 42.85 58.25
N ARG A 422 102.06 42.68 58.19
CA ARG A 422 102.78 42.26 56.96
C ARG A 422 102.62 40.76 56.71
N GLN A 423 102.63 39.96 57.76
CA GLN A 423 102.31 38.52 57.68
C GLN A 423 100.85 38.31 57.30
N GLU A 424 99.95 39.13 57.84
CA GLU A 424 98.54 39.15 57.47
C GLU A 424 98.33 39.53 56.00
N ALA A 425 99.00 40.57 55.50
CA ALA A 425 98.94 40.95 54.08
C ALA A 425 99.50 39.87 53.13
N LYS A 426 100.61 39.20 53.49
CA LYS A 426 101.14 38.05 52.72
C LYS A 426 100.19 36.86 52.74
N SER A 427 99.62 36.52 53.90
CA SER A 427 98.65 35.42 54.04
C SER A 427 97.38 35.70 53.25
N THR A 428 96.89 36.94 53.29
CA THR A 428 95.72 37.38 52.53
C THR A 428 96.01 37.37 51.02
N LEU A 429 97.19 37.81 50.57
CA LEU A 429 97.59 37.70 49.16
C LEU A 429 97.67 36.24 48.70
N GLU A 430 98.30 35.35 49.46
CA GLU A 430 98.41 33.92 49.13
C GLU A 430 97.02 33.27 49.05
N LYS A 431 96.12 33.62 49.98
CA LYS A 431 94.72 33.17 49.94
C LYS A 431 94.00 33.73 48.71
N LEU A 432 94.18 35.00 48.36
CA LEU A 432 93.52 35.61 47.20
C LEU A 432 94.01 35.05 45.86
N GLU A 433 95.31 34.78 45.73
CA GLU A 433 95.91 34.20 44.53
C GLU A 433 95.48 32.75 44.30
N ARG A 434 95.32 31.99 45.39
CA ARG A 434 94.80 30.61 45.34
C ARG A 434 93.27 30.51 45.33
N ARG A 435 92.56 31.65 45.31
CA ARG A 435 91.10 31.74 45.48
C ARG A 435 90.55 31.07 46.74
N GLN A 436 91.35 31.10 47.82
CA GLN A 436 91.03 30.56 49.14
C GLN A 436 90.55 31.64 50.13
N HIS A 437 90.32 32.87 49.68
CA HIS A 437 89.71 33.90 50.52
C HIS A 437 88.22 33.62 50.73
N PRO A 438 87.66 33.75 51.95
CA PRO A 438 86.25 33.43 52.23
C PRO A 438 85.24 34.02 51.24
N GLU A 439 85.39 35.31 50.89
CA GLU A 439 84.50 35.98 49.92
C GLU A 439 84.64 35.43 48.48
N GLN A 440 85.84 35.00 48.06
CA GLN A 440 86.04 34.38 46.74
C GLN A 440 85.43 32.98 46.71
N ILE A 441 85.63 32.21 47.79
CA ILE A 441 85.04 30.88 47.96
C ILE A 441 83.51 30.96 47.89
N GLU A 442 82.90 31.89 48.61
CA GLU A 442 81.44 32.08 48.60
C GLU A 442 80.91 32.48 47.22
N ALA A 443 81.58 33.42 46.54
CA ALA A 443 81.19 33.84 45.20
C ALA A 443 81.40 32.75 44.13
N ASP A 444 82.46 31.95 44.26
CA ASP A 444 82.74 30.81 43.38
C ASP A 444 81.75 29.67 43.58
N TYR A 445 81.38 29.36 44.83
CA TYR A 445 80.31 28.41 45.11
C TYR A 445 78.98 28.87 44.52
N ALA A 446 78.59 30.13 44.72
CA ALA A 446 77.36 30.67 44.15
C ALA A 446 77.33 30.63 42.61
N LEU A 447 78.48 30.89 41.95
CA LEU A 447 78.59 30.77 40.49
C LEU A 447 78.57 29.31 40.03
N SER A 448 79.25 28.40 40.75
CA SER A 448 79.26 26.96 40.46
C SER A 448 77.87 26.35 40.60
N ASP A 449 77.18 26.63 41.70
CA ASP A 449 75.81 26.18 41.97
C ASP A 449 74.86 26.70 40.89
N PHE A 450 74.98 27.98 40.50
CA PHE A 450 74.21 28.54 39.40
C PHE A 450 74.46 27.80 38.07
N ILE A 451 75.71 27.46 37.75
CA ILE A 451 76.05 26.74 36.50
C ILE A 451 75.41 25.36 36.50
N VAL A 452 75.49 24.62 37.61
CA VAL A 452 74.88 23.29 37.75
C VAL A 452 73.37 23.39 37.59
N GLU A 453 72.71 24.28 38.34
CA GLU A 453 71.26 24.47 38.27
C GLU A 453 70.81 24.95 36.88
N ARG A 454 71.61 25.79 36.20
CA ARG A 454 71.31 26.25 34.83
C ARG A 454 71.35 25.09 33.83
N VAL A 455 72.30 24.16 33.93
CA VAL A 455 72.35 22.99 33.05
C VAL A 455 71.10 22.12 33.22
N GLU A 456 70.64 21.93 34.46
CA GLU A 456 69.40 21.20 34.75
C GLU A 456 68.14 21.92 34.24
N ALA A 457 68.08 23.25 34.40
CA ALA A 457 67.01 24.08 33.86
C ALA A 457 66.92 23.96 32.33
N VAL A 458 68.06 24.07 31.61
CA VAL A 458 68.12 23.92 30.14
C VAL A 458 67.66 22.53 29.70
N LYS A 459 68.04 21.47 30.42
CA LYS A 459 67.57 20.11 30.14
C LYS A 459 66.04 20.00 30.28
N THR A 460 65.49 20.61 31.33
CA THR A 460 64.05 20.62 31.59
C THR A 460 63.29 21.38 30.51
N ILE A 461 63.78 22.56 30.11
CA ILE A 461 63.21 23.34 29.00
C ILE A 461 63.21 22.51 27.71
N ARG A 462 64.33 21.85 27.36
CA ARG A 462 64.40 21.01 26.16
C ARG A 462 63.35 19.89 26.18
N MET A 463 63.19 19.20 27.31
CA MET A 463 62.17 18.15 27.45
C MET A 463 60.75 18.72 27.29
N MET A 464 60.45 19.84 27.93
CA MET A 464 59.15 20.51 27.79
C MET A 464 58.85 20.87 26.33
N MET A 465 59.87 21.32 25.58
CA MET A 465 59.72 21.68 24.17
C MET A 465 59.52 20.47 23.26
N GLU A 466 60.20 19.36 23.52
CA GLU A 466 59.98 18.11 22.78
C GLU A 466 58.57 17.57 23.01
N ASP A 467 58.10 17.59 24.26
CA ASP A 467 56.74 17.16 24.61
C ASP A 467 55.68 18.10 24.03
N HIS A 468 55.93 19.42 24.05
CA HIS A 468 55.11 20.41 23.36
C HIS A 468 55.02 20.12 21.85
N ALA A 469 56.15 19.91 21.18
CA ALA A 469 56.19 19.66 19.75
C ALA A 469 55.48 18.35 19.37
N LYS A 470 55.65 17.28 20.14
CA LYS A 470 54.92 16.02 19.96
C LYS A 470 53.41 16.24 20.11
N ARG A 471 52.99 16.94 21.15
CA ARG A 471 51.57 17.25 21.40
C ARG A 471 50.95 18.09 20.28
N LYS A 472 51.60 19.16 19.83
CA LYS A 472 51.14 20.00 18.72
C LYS A 472 50.99 19.21 17.42
N ARG A 473 52.00 18.41 17.06
CA ARG A 473 51.95 17.55 15.86
C ARG A 473 50.83 16.51 15.92
N SER A 474 50.57 15.93 17.10
CA SER A 474 49.45 14.99 17.29
C SER A 474 48.07 15.63 17.07
N LEU A 475 47.98 16.96 17.21
CA LEU A 475 46.79 17.75 16.94
C LEU A 475 46.77 18.38 15.54
N GLY A 476 47.78 18.10 14.70
CA GLY A 476 47.94 18.70 13.37
C GLY A 476 48.34 20.17 13.38
N LEU A 477 48.89 20.66 14.50
CA LEU A 477 49.34 22.05 14.67
C LEU A 477 50.87 22.15 14.57
N GLU A 478 51.37 23.31 14.14
CA GLU A 478 52.79 23.62 14.20
C GLU A 478 53.26 23.92 15.65
N PRO A 479 54.46 23.49 16.06
CA PRO A 479 55.04 23.84 17.35
C PRO A 479 55.21 25.35 17.50
N ALA A 480 54.73 25.91 18.62
CA ALA A 480 54.70 27.36 18.84
C ALA A 480 55.80 27.88 19.79
N LEU A 481 56.61 26.97 20.35
CA LEU A 481 57.75 27.28 21.21
C LEU A 481 59.04 27.02 20.44
N THR A 482 59.93 28.02 20.39
CA THR A 482 61.25 27.95 19.76
C THR A 482 62.35 28.04 20.81
N PHE A 483 63.39 27.19 20.67
CA PHE A 483 64.49 27.14 21.62
C PHE A 483 65.58 28.10 21.15
N GLU A 484 65.78 29.18 21.90
CA GLU A 484 67.01 29.98 21.79
C GLU A 484 67.89 29.64 23.00
N PRO A 485 69.00 28.89 22.80
CA PRO A 485 69.95 28.69 23.89
C PRO A 485 70.61 30.03 24.22
N PHE A 486 70.43 30.49 25.46
CA PHE A 486 71.20 31.60 26.03
C PHE A 486 72.63 31.19 26.36
#